data_AF-A0A7S1SGE6-F1
#
_entry.id   AF-A0A7S1SGE6-F1
#
_cell.length_a   1.000
_cell.length_b   1.000
_cell.length_c   1.000
_cell.angle_alpha   90.00
_cell.angle_beta   90.00
_cell.angle_gamma   90.00
#
_symmetry.space_group_name_H-M   'P 1'
#
loop_
_entity.id
_entity.type
_entity.pdbx_description
1 polymer ?
#
loop_
_entity_poly.entity_id
_entity_poly.type
_entity_poly.pdbx_seq_one_letter_code
_entity_poly.pdbx_strand_id
1 'polypeptide(L)'
;RRPRGSLCRHLRSPVLPLRGGMAEEWRVVHERVVRRATPSKDGKIMGMEKEGSVVRGVVVEEGGARWLKGPAEGGAADSFLLIDGESVGLGKLLEKVGGGDVAAEGDYYVMQGPLFKKPGEDPTAERIISLTRAVTSRIRTTGRTWTGPSGGQWVEVDCWAEREGWLLVQGPGFDRHGPLLEVVTEGEEEPISLSVMSPVFNDGTRLKAKENHLCDICVRPSETLGHVKSVIATQCPDYKAHKLQLLTLEEFFFLSNDNRRHDFTENDMLVSSLKKQHGDTLTLIVFK
;
A
#
# COMPACT_ATOMS: atom_id res chain seq x y z
N ARG A 1 29.49 34.46 -58.84
CA ARG A 1 29.42 33.05 -58.41
C ARG A 1 29.77 32.93 -56.93
N ARG A 2 28.79 32.72 -56.06
CA ARG A 2 28.94 32.21 -54.67
C ARG A 2 27.70 31.35 -54.38
N PRO A 3 27.82 30.10 -53.89
CA PRO A 3 26.65 29.25 -53.65
C PRO A 3 26.02 29.63 -52.30
N ARG A 4 24.68 29.71 -52.27
CA ARG A 4 23.91 29.87 -51.03
C ARG A 4 23.81 28.49 -50.35
N GLY A 5 24.39 28.37 -49.16
CA GLY A 5 24.26 27.19 -48.31
C GLY A 5 22.86 27.11 -47.69
N SER A 6 22.17 25.99 -47.93
CA SER A 6 20.88 25.65 -47.35
C SER A 6 21.07 25.22 -45.89
N LEU A 7 20.53 26.00 -44.95
CA LEU A 7 20.47 25.65 -43.52
C LEU A 7 19.22 24.79 -43.27
N CYS A 8 19.39 23.46 -43.32
CA CYS A 8 18.39 22.51 -42.81
C CYS A 8 18.34 22.58 -41.28
N ARG A 9 17.53 23.50 -40.74
CA ARG A 9 17.14 23.49 -39.32
C ARG A 9 16.35 22.21 -39.05
N HIS A 10 16.97 21.26 -38.37
CA HIS A 10 16.27 20.11 -37.81
C HIS A 10 15.30 20.64 -36.75
N LEU A 11 14.00 20.60 -37.08
CA LEU A 11 12.93 20.86 -36.13
C LEU A 11 13.06 19.83 -35.00
N ARG A 12 13.57 20.26 -33.84
CA ARG A 12 13.46 19.48 -32.62
C ARG A 12 11.98 19.45 -32.27
N SER A 13 11.34 18.30 -32.42
CA SER A 13 9.97 18.10 -31.96
C SER A 13 9.87 18.52 -30.50
N PRO A 14 8.86 19.33 -30.13
CA PRO A 14 8.63 19.67 -28.73
C PRO A 14 8.35 18.37 -27.97
N VAL A 15 9.21 18.09 -26.98
CA VAL A 15 9.02 17.00 -26.03
C VAL A 15 7.75 17.34 -25.25
N LEU A 16 6.64 16.67 -25.57
CA LEU A 16 5.42 16.78 -24.79
C LEU A 16 5.72 16.29 -23.36
N PRO A 17 5.23 16.98 -22.31
CA PRO A 17 5.37 16.49 -20.95
C PRO A 17 4.69 15.12 -20.87
N LEU A 18 5.50 14.08 -20.71
CA LEU A 18 5.02 12.72 -20.54
C LEU A 18 4.05 12.72 -19.36
N ARG A 19 2.84 12.16 -19.55
CA ARG A 19 1.93 11.81 -18.45
C ARG A 19 2.75 11.09 -17.40
N GLY A 20 2.99 11.74 -16.27
CA GLY A 20 3.95 11.29 -15.27
C GLY A 20 3.47 10.00 -14.63
N GLY A 21 4.05 8.87 -15.05
CA GLY A 21 3.99 7.64 -14.27
C GLY A 21 4.63 7.90 -12.89
N MET A 22 4.09 7.29 -11.85
CA MET A 22 4.71 7.35 -10.52
C MET A 22 6.08 6.67 -10.57
N ALA A 23 7.09 7.30 -9.96
CA ALA A 23 8.42 6.72 -9.87
C ALA A 23 8.37 5.45 -8.99
N GLU A 24 8.85 4.35 -9.53
CA GLU A 24 8.96 3.05 -8.87
C GLU A 24 10.39 2.82 -8.38
N GLU A 25 10.55 2.04 -7.32
CA GLU A 25 11.85 1.59 -6.83
C GLU A 25 12.18 0.21 -7.39
N TRP A 26 13.44 -0.02 -7.76
CA TRP A 26 13.92 -1.25 -8.37
C TRP A 26 15.29 -1.60 -7.80
N ARG A 27 15.53 -2.88 -7.50
CA ARG A 27 16.79 -3.43 -7.01
C ARG A 27 17.51 -4.07 -8.17
N VAL A 28 18.80 -3.80 -8.27
CA VAL A 28 19.68 -4.49 -9.21
C VAL A 28 19.91 -5.92 -8.72
N VAL A 29 19.51 -6.91 -9.52
CA VAL A 29 19.63 -8.35 -9.18
C VAL A 29 20.72 -9.06 -9.98
N HIS A 30 21.28 -8.40 -11.00
CA HIS A 30 22.43 -8.89 -11.76
C HIS A 30 23.72 -8.24 -11.23
N GLU A 31 24.89 -8.86 -11.45
CA GLU A 31 26.21 -8.37 -10.98
C GLU A 31 26.41 -6.86 -11.21
N ARG A 32 25.93 -6.37 -12.38
CA ARG A 32 25.94 -4.96 -12.77
C ARG A 32 24.88 -4.67 -13.83
N VAL A 33 24.35 -3.44 -13.82
CA VAL A 33 23.44 -2.93 -14.85
C VAL A 33 23.93 -1.57 -15.35
N VAL A 34 23.96 -1.41 -16.68
CA VAL A 34 24.53 -0.22 -17.33
C VAL A 34 23.48 0.88 -17.46
N ARG A 35 23.77 2.09 -16.96
CA ARG A 35 23.00 3.30 -17.22
C ARG A 35 23.35 3.85 -18.60
N ARG A 36 22.34 4.14 -19.41
CA ARG A 36 22.51 4.68 -20.76
C ARG A 36 21.80 6.01 -20.93
N ALA A 37 22.32 6.84 -21.84
CA ALA A 37 21.75 8.14 -22.18
C ALA A 37 20.45 8.03 -23.00
N THR A 38 20.24 6.89 -23.67
CA THR A 38 19.05 6.55 -24.44
C THR A 38 18.66 5.10 -24.14
N PRO A 39 17.37 4.73 -24.25
CA PRO A 39 16.87 3.37 -24.01
C PRO A 39 17.16 2.47 -25.21
N SER A 40 18.44 2.28 -25.49
CA SER A 40 18.95 1.40 -26.55
C SER A 40 20.22 0.71 -26.08
N LYS A 41 20.45 -0.52 -26.53
CA LYS A 41 21.70 -1.27 -26.26
C LYS A 41 22.96 -0.57 -26.79
N ASP A 42 22.79 0.32 -27.75
CA ASP A 42 23.87 1.11 -28.36
C ASP A 42 23.93 2.53 -27.77
N GLY A 43 23.06 2.87 -26.82
CA GLY A 43 23.03 4.17 -26.15
C GLY A 43 24.32 4.44 -25.38
N LYS A 44 24.79 5.69 -25.39
CA LYS A 44 26.02 6.11 -24.68
C LYS A 44 25.95 5.67 -23.23
N ILE A 45 26.98 4.97 -22.77
CA ILE A 45 27.12 4.55 -21.38
C ILE A 45 27.37 5.79 -20.51
N MET A 46 26.51 5.99 -19.53
CA MET A 46 26.56 7.10 -18.57
C MET A 46 27.15 6.66 -17.22
N GLY A 47 26.98 5.39 -16.88
CA GLY A 47 27.43 4.83 -15.61
C GLY A 47 26.99 3.38 -15.46
N MET A 48 27.17 2.83 -14.27
CA MET A 48 26.75 1.47 -13.93
C MET A 48 26.28 1.40 -12.48
N GLU A 49 25.31 0.54 -12.24
CA GLU A 49 24.81 0.19 -10.91
C GLU A 49 25.22 -1.24 -10.58
N LYS A 50 25.58 -1.49 -9.33
CA LYS A 50 26.01 -2.82 -8.86
C LYS A 50 24.83 -3.60 -8.32
N GLU A 51 24.97 -4.93 -8.26
CA GLU A 51 24.03 -5.79 -7.55
C GLU A 51 23.71 -5.26 -6.15
N GLY A 52 22.43 -5.31 -5.77
CA GLY A 52 21.93 -4.80 -4.50
C GLY A 52 21.61 -3.29 -4.48
N SER A 53 22.09 -2.50 -5.45
CA SER A 53 21.72 -1.08 -5.56
C SER A 53 20.21 -0.94 -5.75
N VAL A 54 19.60 0.04 -5.07
CA VAL A 54 18.21 0.44 -5.29
C VAL A 54 18.19 1.71 -6.14
N VAL A 55 17.46 1.66 -7.24
CA VAL A 55 17.30 2.74 -8.22
C VAL A 55 15.83 3.13 -8.33
N ARG A 56 15.56 4.41 -8.61
CA ARG A 56 14.19 4.93 -8.75
C ARG A 56 13.98 5.47 -10.15
N GLY A 57 12.81 5.21 -10.73
CA GLY A 57 12.47 5.70 -12.06
C GLY A 57 11.08 5.32 -12.54
N VAL A 58 10.73 5.80 -13.72
CA VAL A 58 9.47 5.48 -14.41
C VAL A 58 9.76 4.42 -15.47
N VAL A 59 8.98 3.36 -15.50
CA VAL A 59 9.11 2.34 -16.54
C VAL A 59 8.64 2.91 -17.88
N VAL A 60 9.47 2.77 -18.91
CA VAL A 60 9.16 3.11 -20.30
C VAL A 60 9.45 1.91 -21.19
N GLU A 61 8.70 1.78 -22.28
CA GLU A 61 8.90 0.71 -23.25
C GLU A 61 9.38 1.32 -24.57
N GLU A 62 10.58 0.94 -25.00
CA GLU A 62 11.18 1.41 -26.25
C GLU A 62 11.89 0.25 -26.95
N GLY A 63 11.58 0.06 -28.24
CA GLY A 63 12.16 -1.01 -29.04
C GLY A 63 11.78 -2.42 -28.58
N GLY A 64 10.60 -2.60 -27.96
CA GLY A 64 10.14 -3.88 -27.44
C GLY A 64 10.84 -4.35 -26.15
N ALA A 65 11.60 -3.45 -25.50
CA ALA A 65 12.25 -3.72 -24.23
C ALA A 65 11.78 -2.71 -23.17
N ARG A 66 11.73 -3.16 -21.91
CA ARG A 66 11.38 -2.32 -20.76
C ARG A 66 12.62 -1.68 -20.16
N TRP A 67 12.57 -0.36 -20.01
CA TRP A 67 13.63 0.46 -19.44
C TRP A 67 13.12 1.21 -18.23
N LEU A 68 13.94 1.32 -17.19
CA LEU A 68 13.70 2.21 -16.07
C LEU A 68 14.34 3.56 -16.37
N LYS A 69 13.49 4.57 -16.62
CA LYS A 69 13.89 5.96 -16.86
C LYS A 69 13.99 6.71 -15.54
N GLY A 70 15.18 7.14 -15.14
CA GLY A 70 15.40 7.90 -13.90
C GLY A 70 16.43 9.00 -14.07
N PRO A 71 16.54 9.92 -13.10
CA PRO A 71 17.54 10.99 -13.17
C PRO A 71 18.96 10.41 -13.22
N ALA A 72 19.81 10.96 -14.08
CA ALA A 72 21.24 10.66 -14.06
C ALA A 72 21.89 11.22 -12.79
N GLU A 73 23.02 10.64 -12.40
CA GLU A 73 23.86 11.14 -11.32
C GLU A 73 24.25 12.60 -11.64
N GLY A 74 23.86 13.55 -10.77
CA GLY A 74 24.02 14.99 -10.99
C GLY A 74 22.83 15.71 -11.64
N GLY A 75 21.71 15.02 -11.92
CA GLY A 75 20.40 15.63 -12.21
C GLY A 75 20.24 16.36 -13.55
N ALA A 76 21.27 16.38 -14.41
CA ALA A 76 21.26 17.17 -15.63
C ALA A 76 20.57 16.50 -16.84
N ALA A 77 20.40 15.17 -16.82
CA ALA A 77 19.81 14.41 -17.92
C ALA A 77 19.08 13.16 -17.41
N ASP A 78 18.16 12.65 -18.22
CA ASP A 78 17.56 11.34 -17.99
C ASP A 78 18.58 10.22 -18.26
N SER A 79 18.46 9.13 -17.51
CA SER A 79 19.21 7.89 -17.72
C SER A 79 18.27 6.70 -17.78
N PHE A 80 18.67 5.68 -18.52
CA PHE A 80 17.87 4.49 -18.78
C PHE A 80 18.64 3.25 -18.33
N LEU A 81 17.99 2.40 -17.55
CA LEU A 81 18.49 1.09 -17.13
C LEU A 81 17.60 0.01 -17.75
N LEU A 82 18.18 -1.01 -18.34
CA LEU A 82 17.41 -2.13 -18.90
C LEU A 82 16.86 -2.98 -17.74
N ILE A 83 15.55 -3.24 -17.73
CA ILE A 83 14.89 -4.03 -16.68
C ILE A 83 15.06 -5.53 -16.94
N ASP A 84 14.85 -5.93 -18.19
CA ASP A 84 14.98 -7.32 -18.64
C ASP A 84 16.04 -7.43 -19.74
N GLY A 85 17.09 -8.15 -19.43
CA GLY A 85 18.24 -8.43 -20.27
C GLY A 85 18.09 -9.68 -21.14
N GLU A 86 16.93 -10.31 -21.25
CA GLU A 86 16.71 -11.46 -22.13
C GLU A 86 17.13 -11.16 -23.58
N SER A 87 16.84 -9.94 -24.07
CA SER A 87 17.25 -9.46 -25.40
C SER A 87 18.77 -9.43 -25.65
N VAL A 88 19.57 -9.48 -24.59
CA VAL A 88 21.04 -9.50 -24.62
C VAL A 88 21.63 -10.76 -23.96
N GLY A 89 20.79 -11.76 -23.65
CA GLY A 89 21.22 -13.02 -23.04
C GLY A 89 21.65 -12.93 -21.58
N LEU A 90 21.19 -11.90 -20.84
CA LEU A 90 21.55 -11.68 -19.43
C LEU A 90 20.41 -11.97 -18.43
N GLY A 91 19.21 -12.28 -18.92
CA GLY A 91 18.03 -12.51 -18.06
C GLY A 91 17.59 -11.27 -17.28
N LYS A 92 16.93 -11.46 -16.14
CA LYS A 92 16.39 -10.35 -15.30
C LYS A 92 17.52 -9.48 -14.73
N LEU A 93 17.48 -8.18 -14.98
CA LEU A 93 18.52 -7.23 -14.54
C LEU A 93 18.08 -6.40 -13.33
N LEU A 94 16.82 -5.98 -13.33
CA LEU A 94 16.20 -5.23 -12.24
C LEU A 94 14.97 -5.97 -11.73
N GLU A 95 14.76 -5.90 -10.43
CA GLU A 95 13.56 -6.39 -9.75
C GLU A 95 12.86 -5.25 -9.03
N LYS A 96 11.55 -5.11 -9.22
CA LYS A 96 10.79 -4.02 -8.61
C LYS A 96 10.80 -4.18 -7.08
N VAL A 97 11.35 -3.19 -6.39
CA VAL A 97 11.32 -3.09 -4.93
C VAL A 97 9.91 -2.63 -4.57
N GLY A 98 9.13 -3.55 -4.02
CA GLY A 98 7.73 -3.28 -3.66
C GLY A 98 6.74 -3.33 -4.82
N GLY A 99 7.02 -4.07 -5.90
CA GLY A 99 6.01 -4.25 -6.96
C GLY A 99 6.01 -5.59 -7.69
N GLY A 100 6.46 -6.63 -6.99
CA GLY A 100 5.88 -7.95 -7.16
C GLY A 100 4.85 -8.16 -6.04
N ASP A 101 3.72 -7.46 -6.13
CA ASP A 101 2.55 -7.62 -5.27
C ASP A 101 1.57 -8.63 -5.90
N VAL A 102 2.09 -9.63 -6.63
CA VAL A 102 1.35 -10.88 -6.71
C VAL A 102 1.53 -11.47 -5.33
N ALA A 103 0.50 -11.31 -4.49
CA ALA A 103 0.53 -11.84 -3.14
C ALA A 103 0.98 -13.30 -3.23
N ALA A 104 2.13 -13.59 -2.66
CA ALA A 104 2.57 -14.97 -2.62
C ALA A 104 1.55 -15.72 -1.75
N GLU A 105 1.22 -16.94 -2.14
CA GLU A 105 0.41 -17.80 -1.28
C GLU A 105 1.08 -17.88 0.11
N GLY A 106 0.34 -17.48 1.15
CA GLY A 106 0.87 -17.40 2.52
C GLY A 106 1.36 -16.01 2.95
N ASP A 107 1.32 -14.99 2.11
CA ASP A 107 1.43 -13.60 2.57
C ASP A 107 0.23 -13.24 3.46
N TYR A 108 0.35 -12.19 4.27
CA TYR A 108 -0.74 -11.73 5.14
C TYR A 108 -1.01 -10.22 4.97
N TYR A 109 -2.28 -9.84 4.97
CA TYR A 109 -2.72 -8.46 5.18
C TYR A 109 -2.73 -8.09 6.66
N VAL A 110 -2.29 -6.86 6.96
CA VAL A 110 -2.40 -6.26 8.29
C VAL A 110 -3.82 -5.78 8.53
N MET A 111 -4.54 -6.43 9.44
CA MET A 111 -5.94 -6.09 9.77
C MET A 111 -6.04 -5.00 10.83
N GLN A 112 -5.02 -4.88 11.68
CA GLN A 112 -4.95 -3.93 12.77
C GLN A 112 -3.54 -3.33 12.86
N GLY A 113 -3.44 -2.03 13.14
CA GLY A 113 -2.15 -1.33 13.13
C GLY A 113 -1.14 -1.86 14.16
N PRO A 114 -1.52 -2.08 15.43
CA PRO A 114 -0.65 -2.70 16.42
C PRO A 114 -0.52 -4.21 16.19
N LEU A 115 0.71 -4.68 16.04
CA LEU A 115 1.07 -6.09 15.90
C LEU A 115 2.03 -6.52 17.02
N PHE A 116 2.11 -7.83 17.25
CA PHE A 116 2.98 -8.42 18.26
C PHE A 116 3.95 -9.40 17.63
N LYS A 117 5.23 -9.27 17.95
CA LYS A 117 6.31 -10.05 17.37
C LYS A 117 7.16 -10.74 18.42
N LYS A 118 7.52 -12.00 18.19
CA LYS A 118 8.60 -12.70 18.89
C LYS A 118 9.86 -12.64 18.03
N PRO A 119 10.92 -11.91 18.44
CA PRO A 119 12.13 -11.80 17.63
C PRO A 119 12.95 -13.09 17.69
N GLY A 120 13.61 -13.43 16.57
CA GLY A 120 14.46 -14.62 16.45
C GLY A 120 13.74 -15.82 15.84
N GLU A 121 14.50 -16.88 15.55
CA GLU A 121 13.99 -18.10 14.90
C GLU A 121 13.08 -18.94 15.82
N ASP A 122 13.32 -18.93 17.14
CA ASP A 122 12.58 -19.74 18.10
C ASP A 122 11.22 -19.13 18.48
N PRO A 123 10.07 -19.73 18.09
CA PRO A 123 8.76 -19.21 18.44
C PRO A 123 8.42 -19.35 19.94
N THR A 124 9.16 -20.18 20.69
CA THR A 124 8.93 -20.39 22.12
C THR A 124 9.52 -19.30 22.99
N ALA A 125 10.35 -18.41 22.42
CA ALA A 125 10.94 -17.28 23.12
C ALA A 125 9.89 -16.43 23.85
N GLU A 126 10.11 -16.16 25.13
CA GLU A 126 9.15 -15.44 25.98
C GLU A 126 9.01 -13.96 25.60
N ARG A 127 10.06 -13.38 25.02
CA ARG A 127 10.08 -11.96 24.66
C ARG A 127 9.12 -11.67 23.51
N ILE A 128 8.16 -10.79 23.76
CA ILE A 128 7.23 -10.26 22.76
C ILE A 128 7.45 -8.75 22.69
N ILE A 129 7.57 -8.21 21.48
CA ILE A 129 7.64 -6.78 21.21
C ILE A 129 6.38 -6.33 20.47
N SER A 130 5.92 -5.11 20.75
CA SER A 130 4.84 -4.45 20.00
C SER A 130 5.45 -3.62 18.87
N LEU A 131 4.82 -3.65 17.71
CA LEU A 131 5.18 -2.86 16.54
C LEU A 131 3.92 -2.30 15.88
N THR A 132 4.06 -1.16 15.22
CA THR A 132 2.95 -0.52 14.49
C THR A 132 3.19 -0.67 12.99
N ARG A 133 2.19 -1.18 12.27
CA ARG A 133 2.16 -1.27 10.81
C ARG A 133 0.94 -0.54 10.26
N ALA A 134 1.01 -0.16 8.99
CA ALA A 134 -0.14 0.39 8.30
C ALA A 134 -1.17 -0.72 8.06
N VAL A 135 -2.44 -0.45 8.36
CA VAL A 135 -3.55 -1.36 8.03
C VAL A 135 -3.60 -1.57 6.52
N THR A 136 -3.96 -2.78 6.09
CA THR A 136 -3.89 -3.30 4.70
C THR A 136 -2.51 -3.42 4.08
N SER A 137 -1.43 -3.06 4.80
CA SER A 137 -0.08 -3.40 4.33
C SER A 137 0.10 -4.92 4.31
N ARG A 138 0.96 -5.40 3.42
CA ARG A 138 1.27 -6.83 3.28
C ARG A 138 2.52 -7.17 4.06
N ILE A 139 2.53 -8.38 4.61
CA ILE A 139 3.66 -8.98 5.28
C ILE A 139 4.00 -10.26 4.55
N ARG A 140 5.24 -10.33 4.06
CA ARG A 140 5.77 -11.55 3.48
C ARG A 140 6.14 -12.54 4.57
N THR A 141 5.68 -13.77 4.41
CA THR A 141 5.92 -14.83 5.40
C THR A 141 6.55 -16.04 4.73
N THR A 142 7.07 -16.97 5.55
CA THR A 142 7.57 -18.26 5.06
C THR A 142 6.46 -19.30 4.92
N GLY A 143 5.22 -18.98 5.30
CA GLY A 143 4.10 -19.90 5.42
C GLY A 143 4.15 -20.81 6.66
N ARG A 144 5.24 -20.80 7.45
CA ARG A 144 5.28 -21.57 8.70
C ARG A 144 4.43 -20.92 9.77
N THR A 145 3.65 -21.76 10.46
CA THR A 145 2.80 -21.32 11.57
C THR A 145 3.14 -22.06 12.86
N TRP A 146 2.87 -21.40 13.97
CA TRP A 146 3.05 -21.96 15.30
C TRP A 146 1.88 -21.57 16.20
N THR A 147 1.37 -22.52 16.99
CA THR A 147 0.34 -22.24 18.00
C THR A 147 1.00 -22.18 19.37
N GLY A 148 0.95 -21.03 20.00
CA GLY A 148 1.56 -20.82 21.30
C GLY A 148 0.80 -21.49 22.44
N PRO A 149 1.42 -21.58 23.64
CA PRO A 149 0.81 -22.23 24.81
C PRO A 149 -0.56 -21.69 25.21
N SER A 150 -0.81 -20.39 24.98
CA SER A 150 -2.10 -19.74 25.25
C SER A 150 -3.11 -19.86 24.09
N GLY A 151 -2.82 -20.65 23.06
CA GLY A 151 -3.68 -20.86 21.90
C GLY A 151 -3.61 -19.78 20.82
N GLY A 152 -2.70 -18.79 20.94
CA GLY A 152 -2.48 -17.79 19.89
C GLY A 152 -1.76 -18.39 18.68
N GLN A 153 -2.19 -18.05 17.48
CA GLN A 153 -1.59 -18.45 16.21
C GLN A 153 -0.55 -17.42 15.76
N TRP A 154 0.62 -17.90 15.36
CA TRP A 154 1.75 -17.09 14.93
C TRP A 154 2.21 -17.53 13.54
N VAL A 155 2.77 -16.60 12.77
CA VAL A 155 3.36 -16.86 11.46
C VAL A 155 4.81 -16.37 11.42
N GLU A 156 5.71 -17.16 10.83
CA GLU A 156 7.12 -16.83 10.66
C GLU A 156 7.32 -15.81 9.53
N VAL A 157 8.03 -14.72 9.81
CA VAL A 157 8.30 -13.63 8.86
C VAL A 157 9.49 -13.98 7.98
N ASP A 158 9.40 -13.67 6.69
CA ASP A 158 10.51 -13.86 5.75
C ASP A 158 11.68 -12.92 6.07
N CYS A 159 12.87 -13.50 6.34
CA CYS A 159 14.08 -12.77 6.72
C CYS A 159 14.60 -11.83 5.62
N TRP A 160 14.22 -12.06 4.36
CA TRP A 160 14.57 -11.18 3.24
C TRP A 160 13.69 -9.94 3.16
N ALA A 161 12.47 -10.00 3.72
CA ALA A 161 11.52 -8.90 3.74
C ALA A 161 11.62 -8.05 5.01
N GLU A 162 11.81 -8.70 6.17
CA GLU A 162 11.95 -8.04 7.46
C GLU A 162 12.90 -8.86 8.35
N ARG A 163 13.43 -8.27 9.44
CA ARG A 163 14.15 -9.02 10.48
C ARG A 163 13.38 -10.28 10.90
N GLU A 164 14.06 -11.40 11.03
CA GLU A 164 13.50 -12.67 11.47
C GLU A 164 12.63 -12.57 12.74
N GLY A 165 11.62 -13.43 12.81
CA GLY A 165 10.71 -13.51 13.95
C GLY A 165 9.35 -14.07 13.59
N TRP A 166 8.48 -14.09 14.58
CA TRP A 166 7.12 -14.60 14.47
C TRP A 166 6.12 -13.51 14.79
N LEU A 167 5.12 -13.30 13.94
CA LEU A 167 4.04 -12.35 14.16
C LEU A 167 2.77 -13.06 14.61
N LEU A 168 2.08 -12.48 15.59
CA LEU A 168 0.79 -12.97 16.04
C LEU A 168 -0.27 -12.70 14.96
N VAL A 169 -0.90 -13.77 14.47
CA VAL A 169 -2.03 -13.71 13.54
C VAL A 169 -3.32 -13.41 14.30
N GLN A 170 -3.60 -14.21 15.35
CA GLN A 170 -4.75 -14.05 16.22
C GLN A 170 -4.52 -14.80 17.55
N GLY A 171 -5.09 -14.33 18.64
CA GLY A 171 -4.98 -15.02 19.93
C GLY A 171 -5.37 -14.16 21.14
N PRO A 172 -5.52 -14.78 22.31
CA PRO A 172 -5.85 -14.06 23.54
C PRO A 172 -4.64 -13.27 24.10
N GLY A 173 -4.92 -12.31 24.98
CA GLY A 173 -3.92 -11.71 25.88
C GLY A 173 -3.37 -10.33 25.51
N PHE A 174 -3.90 -9.67 24.47
CA PHE A 174 -3.35 -8.40 23.95
C PHE A 174 -4.35 -7.23 23.91
N ASP A 175 -5.52 -7.39 24.53
CA ASP A 175 -6.60 -6.38 24.49
C ASP A 175 -6.97 -5.97 23.05
N ARG A 176 -6.89 -6.95 22.15
CA ARG A 176 -7.28 -6.84 20.74
C ARG A 176 -8.31 -7.91 20.46
N HIS A 177 -9.36 -7.51 19.76
CA HIS A 177 -10.40 -8.41 19.32
C HIS A 177 -10.28 -8.65 17.82
N GLY A 178 -10.54 -9.88 17.39
CA GLY A 178 -10.41 -10.29 16.00
C GLY A 178 -8.97 -10.55 15.56
N PRO A 179 -8.78 -10.92 14.29
CA PRO A 179 -7.46 -11.18 13.73
C PRO A 179 -6.65 -9.89 13.62
N LEU A 180 -5.34 -10.00 13.85
CA LEU A 180 -4.36 -8.95 13.57
C LEU A 180 -3.83 -9.06 12.14
N LEU A 181 -3.76 -10.29 11.63
CA LEU A 181 -3.33 -10.61 10.27
C LEU A 181 -4.36 -11.52 9.61
N GLU A 182 -4.58 -11.33 8.31
CA GLU A 182 -5.42 -12.20 7.48
C GLU A 182 -4.59 -12.74 6.31
N VAL A 183 -4.68 -14.04 6.02
CA VAL A 183 -3.94 -14.64 4.91
C VAL A 183 -4.40 -14.05 3.58
N VAL A 184 -3.47 -13.83 2.65
CA VAL A 184 -3.81 -13.42 1.30
C VAL A 184 -4.12 -14.64 0.46
N THR A 185 -5.32 -14.68 -0.11
CA THR A 185 -5.75 -15.70 -1.08
C THR A 185 -5.61 -15.13 -2.49
N GLU A 186 -5.04 -15.91 -3.42
CA GLU A 186 -4.95 -15.51 -4.82
C GLU A 186 -6.35 -15.33 -5.43
N GLY A 187 -6.56 -14.20 -6.13
CA GLY A 187 -7.84 -13.89 -6.77
C GLY A 187 -8.89 -13.28 -5.84
N GLU A 188 -8.61 -13.13 -4.53
CA GLU A 188 -9.44 -12.30 -3.66
C GLU A 188 -9.26 -10.81 -3.95
N GLU A 189 -10.31 -10.05 -3.65
CA GLU A 189 -10.29 -8.60 -3.77
C GLU A 189 -9.29 -7.98 -2.78
N GLU A 190 -8.48 -7.03 -3.25
CA GLU A 190 -7.53 -6.31 -2.38
C GLU A 190 -8.31 -5.46 -1.36
N PRO A 191 -8.03 -5.61 -0.06
CA PRO A 191 -8.69 -4.81 0.95
C PRO A 191 -8.23 -3.35 0.90
N ILE A 192 -9.10 -2.45 1.34
CA ILE A 192 -8.81 -1.03 1.47
C ILE A 192 -8.73 -0.64 2.95
N SER A 193 -7.85 0.31 3.27
CA SER A 193 -7.78 0.91 4.59
C SER A 193 -8.72 2.10 4.65
N LEU A 194 -9.61 2.12 5.64
CA LEU A 194 -10.47 3.26 5.93
C LEU A 194 -10.14 3.84 7.30
N SER A 195 -9.89 5.14 7.36
CA SER A 195 -9.67 5.86 8.62
C SER A 195 -11.02 6.25 9.23
N VAL A 196 -11.29 5.80 10.45
CA VAL A 196 -12.54 6.07 11.19
C VAL A 196 -12.33 7.25 12.12
N MET A 197 -13.13 8.31 11.94
CA MET A 197 -13.06 9.51 12.76
C MET A 197 -14.36 9.75 13.51
N SER A 198 -14.29 10.22 14.75
CA SER A 198 -15.44 10.70 15.52
C SER A 198 -15.46 12.23 15.57
N PRO A 199 -16.58 12.89 15.23
CA PRO A 199 -16.73 14.31 15.43
C PRO A 199 -16.89 14.61 16.92
N VAL A 200 -16.02 15.48 17.45
CA VAL A 200 -16.17 15.99 18.82
C VAL A 200 -17.02 17.26 18.81
N PHE A 201 -18.17 17.21 19.47
CA PHE A 201 -19.00 18.38 19.72
C PHE A 201 -18.63 18.99 21.07
N ASN A 202 -17.78 20.00 21.05
CA ASN A 202 -17.59 20.85 22.23
C ASN A 202 -18.81 21.78 22.33
N ASP A 203 -19.47 21.81 23.50
CA ASP A 203 -20.45 22.81 23.94
C ASP A 203 -21.77 23.04 23.18
N GLY A 204 -22.04 22.33 22.08
CA GLY A 204 -23.34 22.38 21.40
C GLY A 204 -23.64 23.69 20.65
N THR A 205 -22.68 24.62 20.53
CA THR A 205 -22.96 25.91 19.89
C THR A 205 -22.09 26.25 18.67
N ARG A 206 -21.04 25.48 18.37
CA ARG A 206 -20.29 25.63 17.11
C ARG A 206 -19.54 24.36 16.72
N LEU A 207 -19.79 23.87 15.50
CA LEU A 207 -18.98 22.87 14.80
C LEU A 207 -17.56 23.41 14.55
N LYS A 208 -16.71 23.45 15.59
CA LYS A 208 -15.27 23.24 15.39
C LYS A 208 -15.06 21.75 15.56
N ALA A 209 -15.41 20.98 14.53
CA ALA A 209 -15.15 19.56 14.50
C ALA A 209 -13.64 19.36 14.62
N LYS A 210 -13.17 19.11 15.84
CA LYS A 210 -11.86 18.50 16.02
C LYS A 210 -12.09 17.03 15.71
N GLU A 211 -11.54 16.59 14.59
CA GLU A 211 -11.57 15.20 14.19
C GLU A 211 -10.75 14.41 15.21
N ASN A 212 -11.41 13.53 15.95
CA ASN A 212 -10.72 12.54 16.77
C ASN A 212 -10.64 11.26 15.95
N HIS A 213 -9.44 10.94 15.48
CA HIS A 213 -9.14 9.62 14.91
C HIS A 213 -9.45 8.55 15.95
N LEU A 214 -10.26 7.56 15.57
CA LEU A 214 -10.62 6.43 16.43
C LEU A 214 -9.73 5.22 16.13
N CYS A 215 -9.76 4.76 14.88
CA CYS A 215 -8.99 3.62 14.41
C CYS A 215 -8.91 3.62 12.88
N ASP A 216 -7.99 2.81 12.35
CA ASP A 216 -7.97 2.43 10.95
C ASP A 216 -8.50 0.99 10.82
N ILE A 217 -9.35 0.75 9.84
CA ILE A 217 -9.96 -0.56 9.59
C ILE A 217 -9.60 -1.08 8.20
N CYS A 218 -9.38 -2.38 8.11
CA CYS A 218 -9.21 -3.13 6.86
C CYS A 218 -10.56 -3.68 6.45
N VAL A 219 -11.05 -3.32 5.27
CA VAL A 219 -12.32 -3.81 4.73
C VAL A 219 -12.19 -4.11 3.25
N ARG A 220 -12.95 -5.08 2.76
CA ARG A 220 -13.04 -5.38 1.32
C ARG A 220 -14.18 -4.59 0.67
N PRO A 221 -14.03 -4.11 -0.57
CA PRO A 221 -15.12 -3.43 -1.27
C PRO A 221 -16.41 -4.25 -1.44
N SER A 222 -16.32 -5.59 -1.41
CA SER A 222 -17.47 -6.51 -1.38
C SER A 222 -18.13 -6.66 -0.01
N GLU A 223 -17.56 -6.14 1.08
CA GLU A 223 -18.16 -6.22 2.42
C GLU A 223 -19.29 -5.19 2.57
N THR A 224 -20.21 -5.46 3.49
CA THR A 224 -21.34 -4.58 3.77
C THR A 224 -21.02 -3.57 4.86
N LEU A 225 -21.73 -2.44 4.91
CA LEU A 225 -21.58 -1.48 6.01
C LEU A 225 -21.97 -2.07 7.37
N GLY A 226 -22.86 -3.06 7.41
CA GLY A 226 -23.11 -3.84 8.63
C GLY A 226 -21.86 -4.53 9.15
N HIS A 227 -21.04 -5.10 8.25
CA HIS A 227 -19.74 -5.67 8.60
C HIS A 227 -18.78 -4.59 9.12
N VAL A 228 -18.65 -3.46 8.40
CA VAL A 228 -17.83 -2.31 8.80
C VAL A 228 -18.17 -1.85 10.22
N LYS A 229 -19.47 -1.67 10.53
CA LYS A 229 -19.93 -1.28 11.88
C LYS A 229 -19.57 -2.32 12.93
N SER A 230 -19.64 -3.60 12.59
CA SER A 230 -19.24 -4.67 13.50
C SER A 230 -17.74 -4.66 13.79
N VAL A 231 -16.89 -4.42 12.79
CA VAL A 231 -15.44 -4.28 12.96
C VAL A 231 -15.13 -3.09 13.87
N ILE A 232 -15.75 -1.94 13.64
CA ILE A 232 -15.56 -0.74 14.47
C ILE A 232 -15.98 -0.99 15.93
N ALA A 233 -17.14 -1.59 16.16
CA ALA A 233 -17.60 -1.93 17.51
C ALA A 233 -16.69 -2.93 18.24
N THR A 234 -16.01 -3.79 17.47
CA THR A 234 -15.05 -4.77 18.00
C THR A 234 -13.73 -4.11 18.40
N GLN A 235 -13.24 -3.14 17.61
CA GLN A 235 -12.01 -2.40 17.90
C GLN A 235 -12.19 -1.26 18.90
N CYS A 236 -13.41 -0.74 19.02
CA CYS A 236 -13.75 0.35 19.92
C CYS A 236 -14.96 -0.06 20.78
N PRO A 237 -14.73 -0.76 21.92
CA PRO A 237 -15.79 -1.37 22.74
C PRO A 237 -16.84 -0.39 23.28
N ASP A 238 -16.49 0.89 23.37
CA ASP A 238 -17.41 1.96 23.78
C ASP A 238 -18.54 2.22 22.77
N TYR A 239 -18.42 1.66 21.56
CA TYR A 239 -19.36 1.87 20.47
C TYR A 239 -20.12 0.58 20.13
N LYS A 240 -21.46 0.67 20.09
CA LYS A 240 -22.33 -0.46 19.73
C LYS A 240 -22.66 -0.41 18.24
N ALA A 241 -22.45 -1.50 17.50
CA ALA A 241 -22.65 -1.56 16.04
C ALA A 241 -24.02 -1.01 15.58
N HIS A 242 -25.11 -1.36 16.26
CA HIS A 242 -26.47 -0.90 15.90
C HIS A 242 -26.73 0.60 16.18
N LYS A 243 -25.84 1.29 16.89
CA LYS A 243 -25.89 2.73 17.14
C LYS A 243 -24.99 3.54 16.20
N LEU A 244 -24.19 2.87 15.38
CA LEU A 244 -23.30 3.51 14.43
C LEU A 244 -24.05 3.90 13.15
N GLN A 245 -23.86 5.13 12.70
CA GLN A 245 -24.17 5.53 11.33
C GLN A 245 -22.86 5.95 10.66
N LEU A 246 -22.62 5.37 9.48
CA LEU A 246 -21.45 5.69 8.67
C LEU A 246 -21.89 6.72 7.64
N LEU A 247 -21.21 7.86 7.65
CA LEU A 247 -21.52 8.94 6.72
C LEU A 247 -20.25 9.33 6.01
N THR A 248 -20.38 9.60 4.72
CA THR A 248 -19.35 10.37 4.02
C THR A 248 -19.35 11.80 4.54
N LEU A 249 -18.21 12.49 4.44
CA LEU A 249 -18.13 13.90 4.83
C LEU A 249 -19.17 14.76 4.09
N GLU A 250 -19.42 14.46 2.82
CA GLU A 250 -20.43 15.13 2.01
C GLU A 250 -21.83 14.94 2.61
N GLU A 251 -22.23 13.71 2.93
CA GLU A 251 -23.52 13.40 3.56
C GLU A 251 -23.65 14.03 4.94
N PHE A 252 -22.56 14.08 5.73
CA PHE A 252 -22.58 14.73 7.03
C PHE A 252 -22.96 16.22 6.93
N PHE A 253 -22.40 16.95 5.96
CA PHE A 253 -22.74 18.36 5.76
C PHE A 253 -24.21 18.53 5.31
N PHE A 254 -24.74 17.62 4.50
CA PHE A 254 -26.15 17.66 4.10
C PHE A 254 -27.10 17.36 5.27
N LEU A 255 -26.81 16.33 6.07
CA LEU A 255 -27.65 15.93 7.21
C LEU A 255 -27.68 16.97 8.33
N SER A 256 -26.64 17.78 8.47
CA SER A 256 -26.66 18.88 9.44
C SER A 256 -27.77 19.93 9.17
N ASN A 257 -28.36 19.92 7.97
CA ASN A 257 -29.40 20.86 7.56
C ASN A 257 -30.80 20.25 7.39
N ASP A 258 -30.97 18.92 7.39
CA ASP A 258 -32.27 18.27 7.15
C ASP A 258 -32.62 17.27 8.27
N ASN A 259 -33.73 17.50 8.97
CA ASN A 259 -34.21 16.69 10.10
C ASN A 259 -34.88 15.37 9.67
N ARG A 260 -34.80 14.99 8.39
CA ARG A 260 -35.43 13.76 7.90
C ARG A 260 -34.56 12.55 8.21
N ARG A 261 -35.02 11.75 9.17
CA ARG A 261 -34.49 10.40 9.40
C ARG A 261 -34.82 9.53 8.18
N HIS A 262 -33.80 9.13 7.45
CA HIS A 262 -33.93 8.13 6.40
C HIS A 262 -33.88 6.73 7.02
N ASP A 263 -34.99 5.99 6.94
CA ASP A 263 -35.05 4.54 7.22
C ASP A 263 -34.40 3.75 6.07
N PHE A 264 -33.13 4.03 5.77
CA PHE A 264 -32.36 3.23 4.83
C PHE A 264 -31.78 2.02 5.57
N THR A 265 -31.90 0.83 4.97
CA THR A 265 -31.18 -0.37 5.40
C THR A 265 -29.70 -0.26 4.98
N GLU A 266 -29.02 0.75 5.51
CA GLU A 266 -27.59 1.08 5.28
C GLU A 266 -26.70 -0.15 5.45
N ASN A 267 -27.07 -1.05 6.37
CA ASN A 267 -26.27 -2.23 6.73
C ASN A 267 -26.02 -3.20 5.57
N ASP A 268 -26.87 -3.21 4.54
CA ASP A 268 -26.73 -4.10 3.38
C ASP A 268 -25.96 -3.43 2.22
N MET A 269 -25.66 -2.13 2.34
CA MET A 269 -24.90 -1.42 1.32
C MET A 269 -23.45 -1.90 1.30
N LEU A 270 -22.90 -2.13 0.11
CA LEU A 270 -21.51 -2.55 -0.08
C LEU A 270 -20.56 -1.37 0.09
N VAL A 271 -19.36 -1.61 0.61
CA VAL A 271 -18.29 -0.61 0.72
C VAL A 271 -17.94 -0.01 -0.63
N SER A 272 -17.92 -0.81 -1.70
CA SER A 272 -17.71 -0.35 -3.09
C SER A 272 -18.70 0.72 -3.54
N SER A 273 -19.92 0.76 -2.97
CA SER A 273 -20.93 1.77 -3.29
C SER A 273 -20.52 3.17 -2.78
N LEU A 274 -19.64 3.24 -1.79
CA LEU A 274 -19.11 4.51 -1.25
C LEU A 274 -18.05 5.15 -2.17
N LYS A 275 -17.58 4.44 -3.21
CA LYS A 275 -16.51 4.89 -4.12
C LYS A 275 -15.22 5.31 -3.39
N LYS A 276 -14.93 4.63 -2.28
CA LYS A 276 -13.75 4.90 -1.45
C LYS A 276 -12.52 4.18 -1.99
N GLN A 277 -11.36 4.79 -1.80
CA GLN A 277 -10.04 4.27 -2.14
C GLN A 277 -9.21 4.03 -0.88
N HIS A 278 -8.08 3.34 -1.04
CA HIS A 278 -7.14 3.10 0.07
C HIS A 278 -6.68 4.42 0.71
N GLY A 279 -6.83 4.52 2.03
CA GLY A 279 -6.47 5.70 2.80
C GLY A 279 -7.58 6.74 2.92
N ASP A 280 -8.75 6.50 2.31
CA ASP A 280 -9.89 7.38 2.47
C ASP A 280 -10.44 7.36 3.91
N THR A 281 -11.09 8.47 4.26
CA THR A 281 -11.71 8.65 5.57
C THR A 281 -13.20 8.31 5.54
N LEU A 282 -13.64 7.58 6.57
CA LEU A 282 -15.04 7.43 6.98
C LEU A 282 -15.29 8.26 8.25
N THR A 283 -16.31 9.11 8.21
CA THR A 283 -16.74 9.84 9.39
C THR A 283 -17.82 9.04 10.10
N LEU A 284 -17.54 8.66 11.34
CA LEU A 284 -18.43 7.94 12.22
C LEU A 284 -19.32 8.93 12.96
N ILE A 285 -20.64 8.85 12.79
CA ILE A 285 -21.57 9.58 13.66
C ILE A 285 -22.20 8.60 14.62
N VAL A 286 -22.06 8.91 15.90
CA VAL A 286 -22.56 8.09 16.98
C VAL A 286 -23.69 8.83 17.64
N PHE A 287 -24.90 8.31 17.43
CA PHE A 287 -26.07 8.80 18.14
C PHE A 287 -26.05 8.21 19.55
N LYS A 288 -25.96 9.07 20.56
CA LYS A 288 -26.10 8.66 21.96
C LYS A 288 -27.52 8.19 22.23
#